data_AF-A0A940X071-F1
#
_entry.id   AF-A0A940X071-F1
#
_cell.length_a   1.000
_cell.length_b   1.000
_cell.length_c   1.000
_cell.angle_alpha   90.00
_cell.angle_beta   90.00
_cell.angle_gamma   90.00
#
_symmetry.space_group_name_H-M   'P 1'
#
loop_
_entity.id
_entity.type
_entity.pdbx_description
1 polymer ?
#
loop_
_entity_poly.entity_id
_entity_poly.type
_entity_poly.pdbx_seq_one_letter_code
_entity_poly.pdbx_strand_id
1 'polypeptide(L)'
;MPIIYAGEWILFLYVFLFVTVFNMAYYANTLLIDLPWEEPIVLPIVNSSLAVVGTGIVCFLYIKFLTGNRLYKKCKEVIWGLLFGANLVSCILWVVLSYPVGLSNSERTLLLIAIVVSSVLTIQVIRKFRNENKE
;
A
#
# COMPACT_ATOMS: atom_id res chain seq x y z
N MET A 1 -5.45 27.60 -3.86
CA MET A 1 -6.39 26.45 -3.91
C MET A 1 -6.07 25.42 -4.99
N PRO A 2 -5.79 25.72 -6.27
CA PRO A 2 -5.56 24.67 -7.29
C PRO A 2 -4.29 23.83 -7.05
N ILE A 3 -3.25 24.43 -6.48
CA ILE A 3 -1.97 23.76 -6.18
C ILE A 3 -2.13 22.65 -5.13
N ILE A 4 -3.03 22.82 -4.15
CA ILE A 4 -3.28 21.82 -3.11
C ILE A 4 -3.89 20.57 -3.75
N TYR A 5 -4.93 20.75 -4.57
CA TYR A 5 -5.57 19.65 -5.29
C TYR A 5 -4.60 18.90 -6.20
N ALA A 6 -3.74 19.62 -6.93
CA ALA A 6 -2.69 19.00 -7.74
C ALA A 6 -1.72 18.18 -6.88
N GLY A 7 -1.26 18.75 -5.75
CA GLY A 7 -0.35 18.07 -4.83
C GLY A 7 -0.92 16.77 -4.24
N GLU A 8 -2.21 16.75 -3.93
CA GLU A 8 -2.88 15.55 -3.41
C GLU A 8 -2.94 14.43 -4.45
N TRP A 9 -3.22 14.75 -5.71
CA TRP A 9 -3.22 13.76 -6.80
C TRP A 9 -1.81 13.29 -7.15
N ILE A 10 -0.81 14.16 -7.04
CA ILE A 10 0.59 13.79 -7.18
C ILE A 10 0.97 12.80 -6.07
N LEU A 11 0.62 13.08 -4.80
CA LEU A 11 0.83 12.15 -3.69
C LEU A 11 0.15 10.80 -3.97
N PHE A 12 -1.10 10.82 -4.42
CA PHE A 12 -1.82 9.59 -4.77
C PHE A 12 -1.08 8.80 -5.86
N LEU A 13 -0.63 9.46 -6.94
CA LEU A 13 0.11 8.83 -8.01
C LEU A 13 1.41 8.19 -7.51
N TYR A 14 2.16 8.88 -6.64
CA TYR A 14 3.37 8.32 -6.03
C TYR A 14 3.07 7.07 -5.21
N VAL A 15 2.05 7.09 -4.37
CA VAL A 15 1.66 5.93 -3.55
C VAL A 15 1.17 4.78 -4.43
N PHE A 16 0.36 5.08 -5.45
CA PHE A 16 -0.12 4.10 -6.41
C PHE A 16 1.04 3.41 -7.12
N LEU A 17 1.97 4.18 -7.69
CA LEU A 17 3.16 3.62 -8.36
C LEU A 17 4.01 2.79 -7.40
N PHE A 18 4.24 3.27 -6.17
CA PHE A 18 4.97 2.53 -5.16
C PHE A 18 4.32 1.17 -4.86
N VAL A 19 3.00 1.16 -4.61
CA VAL A 19 2.22 -0.06 -4.36
C VAL A 19 2.28 -1.00 -5.57
N THR A 20 2.14 -0.48 -6.79
CA THR A 20 2.20 -1.29 -8.01
C THR A 20 3.57 -1.93 -8.19
N VAL A 21 4.66 -1.15 -8.07
CA VAL A 21 6.03 -1.66 -8.20
C VAL A 21 6.33 -2.71 -7.12
N PHE A 22 5.91 -2.45 -5.88
CA PHE A 22 6.04 -3.40 -4.78
C PHE A 22 5.34 -4.73 -5.10
N ASN A 23 4.08 -4.71 -5.51
CA ASN A 23 3.34 -5.92 -5.85
C ASN A 23 3.89 -6.64 -7.08
N MET A 24 4.35 -5.90 -8.10
CA MET A 24 4.96 -6.48 -9.29
C MET A 24 6.26 -7.22 -8.96
N ALA A 25 7.07 -6.73 -8.01
CA ALA A 25 8.27 -7.45 -7.56
C ALA A 25 7.93 -8.81 -6.94
N TYR A 26 6.91 -8.88 -6.08
CA TYR A 26 6.46 -10.16 -5.51
C TYR A 26 5.79 -11.06 -6.53
N TYR A 27 5.04 -10.48 -7.48
CA TYR A 27 4.45 -11.23 -8.59
C TYR A 27 5.52 -11.88 -9.46
N ALA A 28 6.53 -11.12 -9.88
CA ALA A 28 7.67 -11.61 -10.64
C ALA A 28 8.40 -12.73 -9.88
N ASN A 29 8.72 -12.52 -8.59
CA ASN A 29 9.36 -13.55 -7.78
C ASN A 29 8.51 -14.81 -7.61
N THR A 30 7.18 -14.68 -7.60
CA THR A 30 6.29 -15.85 -7.45
C THR A 30 6.11 -16.62 -8.76
N LEU A 31 6.07 -15.95 -9.92
CA LEU A 31 5.85 -16.60 -11.21
C LEU A 31 7.12 -17.02 -11.94
N LEU A 32 8.22 -16.30 -11.73
CA LEU A 32 9.44 -16.48 -12.51
C LEU A 32 10.49 -17.35 -11.82
N ILE A 33 10.29 -17.72 -10.54
CA ILE A 33 11.23 -18.59 -9.80
C ILE A 33 11.38 -19.99 -10.42
N ASP A 34 10.42 -20.46 -11.21
CA ASP A 34 10.51 -21.76 -11.88
C ASP A 34 11.45 -21.76 -13.10
N LEU A 35 12.03 -20.61 -13.48
CA LEU A 35 13.00 -20.49 -14.56
C LEU A 35 14.43 -20.73 -14.02
N PRO A 36 15.18 -21.74 -14.51
CA PRO A 36 16.45 -22.15 -13.93
C PRO A 36 17.61 -21.14 -14.07
N TRP A 37 17.38 -19.98 -14.67
CA TRP A 37 18.36 -18.91 -14.89
C TRP A 37 17.96 -17.56 -14.31
N GLU A 38 16.79 -17.44 -13.66
CA GLU A 38 16.35 -16.17 -13.09
C GLU A 38 16.63 -16.08 -11.59
N GLU A 39 17.30 -15.00 -11.19
CA GLU A 39 17.53 -14.67 -9.78
C GLU A 39 16.32 -13.90 -9.22
N PRO A 40 15.92 -14.15 -7.96
CA PRO A 40 14.83 -13.42 -7.34
C PRO A 40 15.15 -11.93 -7.23
N ILE A 41 14.16 -11.08 -7.50
CA ILE A 41 14.25 -9.64 -7.30
C ILE A 41 14.30 -9.36 -5.80
N VAL A 42 15.49 -9.07 -5.28
CA VAL A 42 15.69 -8.75 -3.86
C VAL A 42 15.47 -7.25 -3.63
N LEU A 43 14.48 -6.93 -2.80
CA LEU A 43 14.26 -5.56 -2.33
C LEU A 43 15.12 -5.28 -1.08
N PRO A 44 15.91 -4.19 -1.05
CA PRO A 44 16.77 -3.86 0.09
C PRO A 44 15.93 -3.55 1.34
N ILE A 45 15.92 -4.47 2.30
CA ILE A 45 14.95 -4.47 3.41
C ILE A 45 14.90 -3.17 4.21
N VAL A 46 16.04 -2.56 4.51
CA VAL A 46 16.11 -1.32 5.31
C VAL A 46 15.48 -0.16 4.54
N ASN A 47 15.87 0.03 3.29
CA ASN A 47 15.35 1.12 2.45
C ASN A 47 13.87 0.90 2.13
N SER A 48 13.48 -0.34 1.81
CA SER A 48 12.09 -0.67 1.48
C SER A 48 11.18 -0.57 2.70
N SER A 49 11.59 -1.04 3.88
CA SER A 49 10.80 -0.90 5.10
C SER A 49 10.64 0.56 5.51
N LEU A 50 11.70 1.36 5.42
CA LEU A 50 11.65 2.79 5.67
C LEU A 50 10.69 3.49 4.70
N ALA A 51 10.71 3.11 3.41
CA ALA A 51 9.79 3.64 2.41
C ALA A 51 8.34 3.25 2.69
N VAL A 52 8.06 1.98 3.03
CA VAL A 52 6.72 1.50 3.38
C VAL A 52 6.18 2.23 4.61
N VAL A 53 6.96 2.30 5.68
CA VAL A 53 6.54 2.93 6.95
C VAL A 53 6.42 4.45 6.78
N GLY A 54 7.40 5.10 6.15
CA GLY A 54 7.39 6.54 5.91
C GLY A 54 6.21 6.97 5.05
N THR A 55 5.98 6.28 3.93
CA THR A 55 4.80 6.51 3.09
C THR A 55 3.52 6.25 3.86
N GLY A 56 3.49 5.21 4.69
CA GLY A 56 2.37 4.91 5.58
C GLY A 56 2.04 6.05 6.54
N ILE A 57 3.05 6.66 7.18
CA ILE A 57 2.87 7.81 8.08
C ILE A 57 2.33 9.02 7.31
N VAL A 58 2.88 9.32 6.14
CA VAL A 58 2.41 10.43 5.29
C VAL A 58 0.94 10.23 4.90
N CYS A 59 0.58 9.02 4.44
CA CYS A 59 -0.79 8.65 4.11
C CYS A 59 -1.72 8.75 5.33
N PHE A 60 -1.26 8.31 6.50
CA PHE A 60 -2.04 8.38 7.73
C PHE A 60 -2.38 9.82 8.11
N LEU A 61 -1.39 10.72 8.04
CA LEU A 61 -1.57 12.14 8.31
C LEU A 61 -2.49 12.78 7.26
N TYR A 62 -2.28 12.45 5.99
CA TYR A 62 -3.12 12.94 4.89
C TYR A 62 -4.59 12.55 5.08
N ILE A 63 -4.89 11.27 5.34
CA ILE A 63 -6.26 10.80 5.58
C ILE A 63 -6.85 11.50 6.80
N LYS A 64 -6.08 11.64 7.89
CA LYS A 64 -6.55 12.31 9.11
C LYS A 64 -6.99 13.75 8.84
N PHE A 65 -6.17 14.52 8.12
CA PHE A 65 -6.41 15.94 7.84
C PHE A 65 -7.08 16.22 6.48
N LEU A 66 -7.72 15.21 5.88
CA LEU A 66 -8.45 15.38 4.61
C LEU A 66 -9.46 16.53 4.70
N THR A 67 -9.30 17.53 3.82
CA THR A 67 -10.08 18.76 3.80
C THR A 67 -10.83 18.88 2.46
N GLY A 68 -11.98 19.56 2.43
CA GLY A 68 -12.77 19.77 1.22
C GLY A 68 -14.28 19.58 1.41
N ASN A 69 -15.03 19.72 0.31
CA ASN A 69 -16.47 19.49 0.30
C ASN A 69 -16.83 18.03 0.64
N ARG A 70 -18.00 17.78 1.22
CA ARG A 70 -18.47 16.46 1.68
C ARG A 70 -18.39 15.38 0.59
N LEU A 71 -18.85 15.69 -0.62
CA LEU A 71 -18.79 14.74 -1.75
C LEU A 71 -17.34 14.41 -2.13
N TYR A 72 -16.49 15.44 -2.17
CA TYR A 72 -15.07 15.31 -2.54
C TYR A 72 -14.30 14.44 -1.54
N LYS A 73 -14.54 14.63 -0.23
CA LYS A 73 -13.95 13.80 0.83
C LYS A 73 -14.37 12.34 0.68
N LYS A 74 -15.66 12.06 0.54
CA LYS A 74 -16.19 10.70 0.37
C LYS A 74 -15.59 9.99 -0.84
N CYS A 75 -15.55 10.63 -2.01
CA CYS A 75 -14.94 10.04 -3.19
C CYS A 75 -13.47 9.67 -2.95
N LYS A 76 -12.71 10.55 -2.29
CA LYS A 76 -11.31 10.28 -1.98
C LYS A 76 -11.15 9.16 -0.96
N GLU A 77 -11.93 9.14 0.10
CA GLU A 77 -11.89 8.06 1.09
C GLU A 77 -12.12 6.71 0.43
N VAL A 78 -13.07 6.61 -0.52
CA VAL A 78 -13.28 5.39 -1.29
C VAL A 78 -12.07 5.03 -2.14
N ILE A 79 -11.50 5.99 -2.89
CA ILE A 79 -10.32 5.74 -3.74
C ILE A 79 -9.11 5.27 -2.91
N TRP A 80 -8.81 5.95 -1.81
CA TRP A 80 -7.71 5.59 -0.91
C TRP A 80 -7.98 4.27 -0.19
N GLY A 81 -9.22 4.03 0.23
CA GLY A 81 -9.64 2.77 0.84
C GLY A 81 -9.50 1.58 -0.09
N LEU A 82 -9.88 1.74 -1.36
CA LEU A 82 -9.68 0.72 -2.39
C LEU A 82 -8.19 0.44 -2.62
N LEU A 83 -7.36 1.48 -2.68
CA LEU A 83 -5.91 1.31 -2.86
C LEU A 83 -5.27 0.52 -1.71
N PHE A 84 -5.50 0.92 -0.46
CA PHE A 84 -4.92 0.24 0.70
C PHE A 84 -5.54 -1.13 0.95
N GLY A 85 -6.84 -1.28 0.72
CA GLY A 85 -7.54 -2.55 0.83
C GLY A 85 -7.06 -3.55 -0.22
N ALA A 86 -6.93 -3.13 -1.48
CA ALA A 86 -6.37 -3.98 -2.54
C ALA A 86 -4.92 -4.38 -2.21
N ASN A 87 -4.07 -3.43 -1.80
CA ASN A 87 -2.69 -3.74 -1.42
C ASN A 87 -2.62 -4.73 -0.25
N LEU A 88 -3.48 -4.58 0.76
CA LEU A 88 -3.57 -5.50 1.88
C LEU A 88 -3.89 -6.93 1.41
N VAL A 89 -4.92 -7.07 0.58
CA VAL A 89 -5.33 -8.38 0.04
C VAL A 89 -4.23 -8.98 -0.83
N SER A 90 -3.60 -8.19 -1.70
CA SER A 90 -2.48 -8.64 -2.52
C SER A 90 -1.29 -9.09 -1.68
N CYS A 91 -0.90 -8.34 -0.64
CA CYS A 91 0.20 -8.74 0.25
C CYS A 91 -0.10 -10.05 0.99
N ILE A 92 -1.33 -10.24 1.47
CA ILE A 92 -1.76 -11.51 2.09
C ILE A 92 -1.66 -12.66 1.07
N LEU A 93 -2.12 -12.42 -0.17
CA LEU A 93 -2.03 -13.40 -1.24
C LEU A 93 -0.57 -13.77 -1.56
N TRP A 94 0.35 -12.80 -1.60
CA TRP A 94 1.78 -13.08 -1.79
C TRP A 94 2.37 -13.91 -0.64
N VAL A 95 1.98 -13.68 0.60
CA VAL A 95 2.41 -14.51 1.74
C VAL A 95 1.95 -15.97 1.57
N VAL A 96 0.70 -16.17 1.13
CA VAL A 96 0.17 -17.52 0.90
C VAL A 96 0.87 -18.22 -0.26
N LEU A 97 1.04 -17.54 -1.39
CA LEU A 97 1.65 -18.11 -2.59
C LEU A 97 3.15 -18.34 -2.45
N SER A 98 3.85 -17.55 -1.63
CA SER A 98 5.29 -17.69 -1.42
C SER A 98 5.70 -18.77 -0.42
N TYR A 99 4.74 -19.38 0.26
CA TYR A 99 5.00 -20.47 1.20
C TYR A 99 5.74 -21.66 0.56
N PRO A 100 5.30 -22.21 -0.59
CA PRO A 100 6.04 -23.28 -1.30
C PRO A 100 7.33 -22.80 -1.98
N VAL A 101 7.42 -21.51 -2.33
CA VAL A 101 8.50 -20.94 -3.16
C VAL A 101 9.74 -20.58 -2.34
N GLY A 102 9.63 -20.52 -1.01
CA GLY A 102 10.79 -20.36 -0.13
C GLY A 102 11.37 -18.93 -0.10
N LEU A 103 10.54 -17.89 -0.16
CA LEU A 103 10.98 -16.49 0.04
C LEU A 103 11.87 -16.35 1.27
N SER A 104 12.87 -15.46 1.18
CA SER A 104 13.78 -15.16 2.28
C SER A 104 13.03 -14.59 3.49
N ASN A 105 13.58 -14.80 4.70
CA ASN A 105 13.02 -14.22 5.93
C ASN A 105 12.91 -12.68 5.84
N SER A 106 13.83 -12.04 5.12
CA SER A 106 13.82 -10.59 4.87
C SER A 106 12.61 -10.13 4.06
N GLU A 107 12.29 -10.83 2.97
CA GLU A 107 11.16 -10.48 2.10
C GLU A 107 9.82 -10.76 2.79
N ARG A 108 9.73 -11.89 3.52
CA ARG A 108 8.56 -12.19 4.36
C ARG A 108 8.33 -11.11 5.41
N THR A 109 9.39 -10.65 6.07
CA THR A 109 9.32 -9.55 7.04
C THR A 109 8.80 -8.26 6.39
N LEU A 110 9.28 -7.94 5.19
CA LEU A 110 8.84 -6.76 4.45
C LEU A 110 7.36 -6.84 4.03
N LEU A 111 6.88 -8.02 3.58
CA LEU A 111 5.45 -8.27 3.33
C LEU A 111 4.61 -8.08 4.59
N LEU A 112 5.05 -8.61 5.72
CA LEU A 112 4.34 -8.45 7.00
C LEU A 112 4.24 -6.98 7.42
N ILE A 113 5.31 -6.20 7.26
CA ILE A 113 5.28 -4.75 7.50
C ILE A 113 4.25 -4.07 6.58
N ALA A 114 4.25 -4.42 5.28
CA ALA A 114 3.29 -3.87 4.32
C ALA A 114 1.83 -4.23 4.66
N ILE A 115 1.58 -5.46 5.14
CA ILE A 115 0.27 -5.89 5.65
C ILE A 115 -0.15 -5.05 6.85
N VAL A 116 0.73 -4.89 7.85
CA VAL A 116 0.43 -4.10 9.05
C VAL A 116 0.11 -2.65 8.66
N VAL A 117 0.95 -2.00 7.87
CA VAL A 117 0.74 -0.61 7.43
C VAL A 117 -0.57 -0.48 6.63
N SER A 118 -0.80 -1.37 5.66
CA SER A 118 -2.00 -1.32 4.82
C SER A 118 -3.28 -1.58 5.63
N SER A 119 -3.24 -2.48 6.62
CA SER A 119 -4.37 -2.74 7.51
C SER A 119 -4.72 -1.53 8.37
N VAL A 120 -3.72 -0.87 8.97
CA VAL A 120 -3.91 0.35 9.76
C VAL A 120 -4.54 1.46 8.92
N LEU A 121 -4.02 1.70 7.72
CA LEU A 121 -4.55 2.72 6.80
C LEU A 121 -5.97 2.40 6.33
N THR A 122 -6.24 1.13 5.97
CA THR A 122 -7.58 0.69 5.56
C THR A 122 -8.60 0.88 6.69
N ILE A 123 -8.25 0.47 7.91
CA ILE A 123 -9.11 0.67 9.09
C ILE A 123 -9.34 2.16 9.36
N GLN A 124 -8.31 2.99 9.21
CA GLN A 124 -8.43 4.43 9.40
C GLN A 124 -9.42 5.05 8.41
N VAL A 125 -9.33 4.69 7.13
CA VAL A 125 -10.25 5.15 6.08
C VAL A 125 -11.68 4.72 6.40
N ILE A 126 -11.90 3.45 6.73
CA ILE A 126 -13.24 2.92 7.07
C ILE A 126 -13.83 3.65 8.28
N ARG A 127 -13.02 3.86 9.34
CA ARG A 127 -13.46 4.58 10.54
C ARG A 127 -13.84 6.01 10.22
N LYS A 128 -13.06 6.69 9.39
CA LYS A 128 -13.33 8.07 8.99
C LYS A 128 -14.61 8.17 8.16
N PHE A 129 -14.73 7.34 7.11
CA PHE A 129 -15.91 7.25 6.27
C PHE A 129 -17.19 6.96 7.06
N ARG A 130 -17.11 6.08 8.07
CA ARG A 130 -18.26 5.78 8.94
C ARG A 130 -18.66 6.99 9.79
N ASN A 131 -17.69 7.74 10.32
CA ASN A 131 -17.98 8.89 11.18
C ASN A 131 -18.60 10.04 10.37
N GLU A 132 -18.10 10.35 9.17
CA GLU A 132 -18.65 11.41 8.29
C GLU A 132 -20.05 11.08 7.70
N ASN A 133 -20.48 9.82 7.79
CA ASN A 133 -21.82 9.38 7.39
C ASN A 133 -22.84 9.38 8.55
N LYS A 134 -22.38 9.50 9.79
CA LYS A 134 -23.26 9.63 10.97
C LYS A 134 -23.65 11.07 11.29
N GLU A 135 -22.85 12.03 10.81
CA GLU A 135 -23.12 13.48 10.84
C GLU A 135 -24.00 13.92 9.66
#